data_AF-A0A6L6BCD2-F1
#
_entry.id   AF-A0A6L6BCD2-F1
#
_cell.length_a   1.000
_cell.length_b   1.000
_cell.length_c   1.000
_cell.angle_alpha   90.00
_cell.angle_beta   90.00
_cell.angle_gamma   90.00
#
_symmetry.space_group_name_H-M   'P 1'
#
loop_
_entity.id
_entity.type
_entity.pdbx_description
1 polymer ?
#
loop_
_entity_poly.entity_id
_entity_poly.type
_entity_poly.pdbx_seq_one_letter_code
_entity_poly.pdbx_strand_id
1 'polypeptide(L)'
;MQELGEVVFVPVAKDGSWFDPLSCQTKSGYRIGPKGAEQPKKDYREALDLLARMPTPFWRRPNSVGNWGLVAGVSWQRRSVSDLRMPKEGDN
;
A
#
# COMPACT_ATOMS: atom_id res chain seq x y z
N MET A 1 24.40 -1.59 18.22
CA MET A 1 24.07 -1.60 16.78
C MET A 1 22.62 -1.14 16.69
N GLN A 2 22.35 0.04 16.13
CA GLN A 2 20.95 0.45 15.90
C GLN A 2 20.35 -0.53 14.88
N GLU A 3 19.36 -1.31 15.31
CA GLU A 3 18.49 -2.04 14.40
C GLU A 3 17.90 -1.02 13.43
N LEU A 4 18.36 -1.05 12.19
CA LEU A 4 17.75 -0.31 11.09
C LEU A 4 16.38 -0.93 10.90
N GLY A 5 15.38 -0.43 11.65
CA GLY A 5 14.00 -0.87 11.54
C GLY A 5 13.61 -0.93 10.08
N GLU A 6 13.00 -2.06 9.68
CA GLU A 6 12.64 -2.33 8.28
C GLU A 6 11.93 -1.10 7.69
N VAL A 7 12.50 -0.55 6.61
CA VAL A 7 11.93 0.58 5.89
C VAL A 7 11.35 0.06 4.59
N VAL A 8 10.15 0.52 4.28
CA VAL A 8 9.46 0.22 3.03
C VAL A 8 9.17 1.51 2.28
N PHE A 9 9.16 1.42 0.96
CA PHE A 9 8.75 2.52 0.12
C PHE A 9 7.27 2.36 -0.18
N VAL A 10 6.45 3.32 0.25
CA VAL A 10 5.02 3.33 -0.03
C VAL A 10 4.71 4.29 -1.18
N PRO A 11 3.91 3.88 -2.17
CA PRO A 11 3.53 4.78 -3.24
C PRO A 11 2.53 5.82 -2.73
N VAL A 12 2.69 7.05 -3.22
CA VAL A 12 1.89 8.22 -2.88
C VAL A 12 1.21 8.72 -4.13
N ALA A 13 -0.11 8.87 -4.05
CA ALA A 13 -0.92 9.40 -5.12
C ALA A 13 -0.74 10.91 -5.27
N LYS A 14 -1.14 11.44 -6.42
CA LYS A 14 -1.05 12.89 -6.70
C LYS A 14 -1.81 13.76 -5.69
N ASP A 15 -2.86 13.19 -5.10
CA ASP A 15 -3.71 13.80 -4.07
C ASP A 15 -3.06 13.79 -2.66
N GLY A 16 -1.85 13.24 -2.52
CA GLY A 16 -1.10 13.15 -1.27
C GLY A 16 -1.44 11.92 -0.42
N SER A 17 -2.50 11.18 -0.73
CA SER A 17 -2.77 9.91 -0.04
C SER A 17 -1.79 8.83 -0.47
N TRP A 18 -1.26 8.11 0.50
CA TRP A 18 -0.39 6.96 0.28
C TRP A 18 -1.15 5.64 0.37
N PHE A 19 -0.51 4.56 -0.06
CA PHE A 19 -1.02 3.20 0.12
C PHE A 19 -0.79 2.73 1.56
N ASP A 20 -1.83 2.79 2.39
CA ASP A 20 -1.77 2.41 3.80
C ASP A 20 -2.40 1.03 4.06
N PRO A 21 -1.88 0.24 5.02
CA PRO A 21 -2.41 -1.09 5.30
C PRO A 21 -3.78 -1.07 6.01
N LEU A 22 -4.21 0.05 6.61
CA LEU A 22 -5.45 0.11 7.39
C LEU A 22 -6.64 0.57 6.54
N SER A 23 -6.48 1.67 5.81
CA SER A 23 -7.54 2.32 5.04
C SER A 23 -7.66 1.73 3.64
N CYS A 24 -6.57 1.27 3.02
CA CYS A 24 -6.63 0.64 1.70
C CYS A 24 -7.05 -0.85 1.74
N GLN A 25 -7.22 -1.44 2.94
CA GLN A 25 -7.67 -2.82 3.10
C GLN A 25 -9.18 -2.94 2.89
N THR A 26 -9.61 -3.76 1.93
CA THR A 26 -11.02 -4.16 1.78
C THR A 26 -11.29 -5.49 2.49
N LYS A 27 -12.57 -5.88 2.61
CA LYS A 27 -12.96 -7.26 3.00
C LYS A 27 -12.32 -8.35 2.13
N SER A 28 -11.95 -8.05 0.89
CA SER A 28 -11.31 -8.98 -0.04
C SER A 28 -9.79 -8.79 -0.16
N GLY A 29 -9.20 -7.90 0.65
CA GLY A 29 -7.79 -7.51 0.57
C GLY A 29 -7.56 -6.19 -0.18
N TYR A 30 -6.32 -5.96 -0.61
CA TYR A 30 -5.87 -4.80 -1.37
C TYR A 30 -6.04 -5.05 -2.88
N ARG A 31 -6.68 -4.15 -3.61
CA ARG A 31 -6.74 -4.26 -5.08
C ARG A 31 -5.63 -3.45 -5.72
N ILE A 32 -4.69 -4.16 -6.35
CA ILE A 32 -3.49 -3.63 -6.96
C ILE A 32 -3.53 -3.86 -8.47
N GLY A 33 -3.31 -2.81 -9.25
CA GLY A 33 -3.22 -2.87 -10.71
C GLY A 33 -4.08 -1.83 -11.41
N PRO A 34 -3.77 -1.56 -12.70
CA PRO A 34 -4.54 -0.63 -13.50
C PRO A 34 -5.93 -1.18 -13.78
N LYS A 35 -6.84 -0.31 -14.23
CA LYS A 35 -8.21 -0.68 -14.62
C LYS A 35 -8.19 -1.82 -15.63
N GLY A 36 -8.76 -2.97 -15.26
CA GLY A 36 -8.79 -4.19 -16.10
C GLY A 36 -7.73 -5.25 -15.75
N ALA A 37 -6.72 -4.91 -14.94
CA ALA A 37 -5.72 -5.85 -14.41
C ALA A 37 -5.61 -5.75 -12.87
N GLU A 38 -6.70 -5.36 -12.20
CA GLU A 38 -6.81 -5.27 -10.74
C GLU A 38 -6.68 -6.66 -10.11
N GLN A 39 -5.60 -6.91 -9.39
CA GLN A 39 -5.34 -8.14 -8.65
C GLN A 39 -5.64 -7.92 -7.16
N PRO A 40 -6.56 -8.71 -6.56
CA PRO A 40 -6.76 -8.70 -5.12
C PRO A 40 -5.61 -9.43 -4.41
N LYS A 41 -5.02 -8.77 -3.43
CA LYS A 41 -3.91 -9.28 -2.62
C LYS A 41 -4.31 -9.21 -1.15
N LYS A 42 -4.22 -10.33 -0.43
CA LYS A 42 -4.56 -10.36 1.00
C LYS A 42 -3.45 -9.72 1.82
N ASP A 43 -2.21 -9.96 1.40
CA ASP A 43 -1.01 -9.49 2.06
C ASP A 43 -0.60 -8.10 1.56
N TYR A 44 -0.38 -7.19 2.51
CA TYR A 44 0.07 -5.84 2.19
C TYR A 44 1.48 -5.85 1.57
N ARG A 45 2.38 -6.70 2.06
CA ARG A 45 3.74 -6.84 1.52
C ARG A 45 3.72 -7.30 0.06
N GLU A 46 2.93 -8.32 -0.26
CA GLU A 46 2.76 -8.75 -1.66
C GLU A 46 2.12 -7.65 -2.51
N ALA A 47 1.13 -6.95 -1.98
CA ALA A 47 0.49 -5.83 -2.66
C ALA A 47 1.49 -4.72 -2.99
N LEU A 48 2.36 -4.40 -2.03
CA LEU A 48 3.40 -3.38 -2.17
C LEU A 48 4.49 -3.80 -3.16
N ASP A 49 4.95 -5.05 -3.11
CA ASP A 49 5.92 -5.59 -4.07
C ASP A 49 5.37 -5.53 -5.50
N LEU A 50 4.10 -5.89 -5.70
CA LEU A 50 3.45 -5.76 -7.00
C LEU A 50 3.34 -4.31 -7.46
N LEU A 51 2.98 -3.38 -6.58
CA LEU A 51 2.99 -1.94 -6.89
C LEU A 51 4.39 -1.48 -7.31
N ALA A 52 5.44 -1.97 -6.65
CA ALA A 52 6.83 -1.59 -6.94
C ALA A 52 7.35 -2.18 -8.26
N ARG A 53 6.84 -3.35 -8.65
CA ARG A 53 7.14 -3.98 -9.94
C ARG A 53 6.40 -3.33 -11.11
N MET A 54 5.29 -2.62 -10.85
CA MET A 54 4.53 -1.93 -11.89
C MET A 54 5.22 -0.63 -12.30
N PRO A 55 5.20 -0.27 -13.61
CA PRO A 55 5.74 1.02 -14.06
C PRO A 55 4.99 2.20 -13.43
N THR A 56 3.68 2.04 -13.23
CA THR A 56 2.85 2.98 -12.48
C THR A 56 2.06 2.20 -11.44
N PRO A 57 2.30 2.41 -10.14
CA PRO A 57 1.56 1.74 -9.08
C PRO A 57 0.10 2.22 -9.08
N PHE A 58 -0.85 1.32 -9.29
CA PHE A 58 -2.28 1.64 -9.19
C PHE A 58 -2.92 0.84 -8.06
N TRP A 59 -3.68 1.49 -7.19
CA TRP A 59 -4.42 0.81 -6.13
C TRP A 59 -5.77 1.47 -5.89
N ARG A 60 -6.69 0.73 -5.28
CA ARG A 60 -7.94 1.31 -4.79
C ARG A 60 -7.80 1.79 -3.35
N ARG A 61 -8.32 2.99 -3.07
CA ARG A 61 -8.46 3.54 -1.72
C ARG A 61 -9.89 4.03 -1.47
N PRO A 62 -10.36 4.07 -0.22
CA PRO A 62 -11.54 4.86 0.14
C PRO A 62 -11.22 6.36 0.05
N ASN A 63 -12.20 7.16 -0.36
CA ASN A 63 -12.16 8.62 -0.26
C ASN A 63 -12.93 9.09 0.98
N SER A 64 -12.82 10.38 1.34
CA SER A 64 -13.56 10.96 2.48
C SER A 64 -15.09 10.85 2.37
N VAL A 65 -15.61 10.56 1.17
CA VAL A 65 -17.04 10.38 0.89
C VAL A 65 -17.45 8.90 1.07
N GLY A 66 -16.52 7.99 1.36
CA GLY A 66 -16.77 6.55 1.50
C GLY A 66 -16.80 5.77 0.17
N ASN A 67 -16.48 6.41 -0.95
CA ASN A 67 -16.37 5.76 -2.25
C ASN A 67 -14.95 5.22 -2.48
N TRP A 68 -14.86 4.10 -3.18
CA TRP A 68 -13.59 3.47 -3.52
C TRP A 68 -13.11 3.94 -4.89
N GLY A 69 -12.04 4.74 -4.92
CA GLY A 69 -11.42 5.26 -6.13
C GLY A 69 -10.11 4.54 -6.46
N LEU A 70 -9.90 4.26 -7.74
CA LEU A 70 -8.60 3.84 -8.26
C LEU A 70 -7.68 5.06 -8.34
N VAL A 71 -6.55 5.02 -7.66
CA VAL A 71 -5.53 6.07 -7.69
C VAL A 71 -4.23 5.54 -8.26
N ALA A 72 -3.46 6.43 -8.87
CA ALA A 72 -2.13 6.17 -9.39
C ALA A 72 -1.10 6.79 -8.44
N GLY A 73 -0.10 6.02 -8.05
CA GLY A 73 1.05 6.53 -7.32
C GLY A 73 1.99 7.23 -8.27
N VAL A 74 2.26 8.49 -7.95
CA VAL A 74 3.14 9.38 -8.72
C VAL A 74 4.48 9.59 -8.03
N SER A 75 4.61 9.17 -6.78
CA SER A 75 5.82 9.33 -5.97
C SER A 75 5.93 8.18 -4.97
N TRP A 76 7.11 7.99 -4.41
CA TRP A 76 7.37 6.98 -3.38
C TRP A 76 7.90 7.65 -2.12
N GLN A 77 7.32 7.30 -0.98
CA GLN A 77 7.77 7.79 0.33
C GLN A 77 8.36 6.65 1.15
N ARG A 78 9.52 6.91 1.74
CA ARG A 78 10.15 5.97 2.68
C ARG A 78 9.41 6.04 4.01
N ARG A 79 8.92 4.90 4.49
CA ARG A 79 8.25 4.73 5.77
C ARG A 79 8.88 3.59 6.54
N SER A 80 8.96 3.72 7.86
CA SER A 80 9.33 2.60 8.74
C SER A 80 8.14 1.65 8.88
N VAL A 81 8.38 0.34 8.82
CA VAL A 81 7.35 -0.69 9.06
C VAL A 81 6.67 -0.50 10.42
N SER A 82 7.43 0.00 11.41
CA SER A 82 6.92 0.37 12.73
C SER A 82 5.88 1.50 12.70
N ASP A 83 6.00 2.44 11.76
CA ASP A 83 5.06 3.57 11.57
C ASP A 83 3.77 3.09 10.92
N LEU A 84 3.87 2.13 9.99
CA LEU A 84 2.73 1.53 9.30
C LEU A 84 1.86 0.65 10.21
N ARG A 85 2.20 0.51 11.50
CA ARG A 85 1.55 -0.40 12.47
C ARG A 85 1.30 -1.78 11.86
N MET A 86 2.24 -2.27 11.05
CA MET A 86 2.16 -3.64 10.58
C MET A 86 2.36 -4.54 11.81
N PRO A 87 1.52 -5.58 12.01
CA PRO A 87 1.79 -6.54 13.07
C PRO A 87 3.19 -7.07 12.82
N LYS A 88 4.07 -6.95 13.83
CA LYS A 88 5.39 -7.53 13.77
C LYS A 88 5.20 -9.03 13.61
N GLU A 89 5.53 -9.54 12.43
CA GLU A 89 5.71 -10.97 12.23
C GLU A 89 6.90 -11.38 13.11
N GLY A 90 6.60 -11.98 14.26
CA GLY A 90 7.61 -12.51 15.19
C GLY A 90 7.58 -11.94 16.62
N ASP A 91 6.43 -11.91 17.28
CA ASP A 91 6.40 -12.07 18.75
C ASP A 91 5.98 -13.53 19.03
N ASN A 92 6.98 -14.40 19.21
CA ASN A 92 6.80 -15.77 19.71
C ASN A 92 7.81 -16.00 20.83
#